data_AF-A0A952QJ18-F1
#
_entry.id   AF-A0A952QJ18-F1
#
_cell.length_a   1.000
_cell.length_b   1.000
_cell.length_c   1.000
_cell.angle_alpha   90.00
_cell.angle_beta   90.00
_cell.angle_gamma   90.00
#
_symmetry.space_group_name_H-M   'P 1'
#
loop_
_entity.id
_entity.type
_entity.pdbx_description
1 polymer ?
#
loop_
_entity_poly.entity_id
_entity_poly.type
_entity_poly.pdbx_seq_one_letter_code
_entity_poly.pdbx_strand_id
1 'polypeptide(L)'
;MMGADLYLRSNYDRLQNQHQHHFEAAVTKRDNAKTSCEHDKAQREVSRLYEAMHSKEAYFRDGYNKWCLLAQLSLSWWRDVAPRLEEDDSLPLDDVRWLLDEVRTRRLTCQPEPTEEQNMAAEVIAQVSGQRQTSTQAETLQTYSAEDVEWFVARKAAFITFLETALELGEKPVCSL
;
A
#
# COMPACT_ATOMS: atom_id res chain seq x y z
N MET A 1 9.80 4.58 0.36
CA MET A 1 8.71 5.48 -0.09
C MET A 1 7.61 5.38 0.95
N MET A 2 7.23 6.50 1.58
CA MET A 2 6.27 6.51 2.69
C MET A 2 4.87 6.12 2.21
N GLY A 3 4.05 5.60 3.12
CA GLY A 3 2.69 5.15 2.83
C GLY A 3 2.04 4.51 4.04
N ALA A 4 0.73 4.32 3.96
CA ALA A 4 -0.04 3.59 4.95
C ALA A 4 0.09 2.09 4.69
N ASP A 5 0.54 1.36 5.70
CA ASP A 5 0.66 -0.10 5.68
C ASP A 5 -0.40 -0.71 6.60
N LEU A 6 -1.29 -1.52 6.04
CA LEU A 6 -2.34 -2.19 6.78
C LEU A 6 -2.11 -3.69 6.74
N TYR A 7 -2.26 -4.37 7.87
CA TYR A 7 -2.13 -5.82 7.93
C TYR A 7 -3.08 -6.48 8.92
N LEU A 8 -3.54 -7.68 8.55
CA LEU A 8 -4.25 -8.62 9.41
C LEU A 8 -3.21 -9.57 9.97
N ARG A 9 -2.85 -9.36 11.24
CA ARG A 9 -1.74 -10.05 11.92
C ARG A 9 -1.84 -11.56 11.79
N SER A 10 -3.03 -12.14 11.94
CA SER A 10 -3.21 -13.59 11.85
C SER A 10 -2.77 -14.16 10.49
N ASN A 11 -3.23 -13.55 9.40
CA ASN A 11 -2.90 -13.95 8.03
C ASN A 11 -1.48 -13.54 7.65
N TYR A 12 -1.06 -12.33 8.03
CA TYR A 12 0.26 -11.80 7.73
C TYR A 12 1.33 -12.68 8.37
N ASP A 13 1.28 -12.92 9.67
CA ASP A 13 2.28 -13.74 10.38
C ASP A 13 2.33 -15.16 9.83
N ARG A 14 1.18 -15.75 9.48
CA ARG A 14 1.12 -17.06 8.82
C ARG A 14 1.86 -17.07 7.49
N LEU A 15 1.62 -16.08 6.63
CA LEU A 15 2.25 -15.99 5.31
C LEU A 15 3.75 -15.68 5.41
N GLN A 16 4.14 -14.81 6.33
CA GLN A 16 5.54 -14.52 6.65
C GLN A 16 6.25 -15.81 7.08
N ASN A 17 5.71 -16.54 8.05
CA ASN A 17 6.29 -17.80 8.52
C ASN A 17 6.41 -18.87 7.42
N GLN A 18 5.48 -18.89 6.46
CA GLN A 18 5.49 -19.85 5.34
C GLN A 18 6.53 -19.51 4.26
N HIS A 19 6.78 -18.22 4.01
CA HIS A 19 7.49 -17.79 2.82
C HIS A 19 8.80 -17.03 3.08
N GLN A 20 9.01 -16.47 4.28
CA GLN A 20 10.18 -15.62 4.60
C GLN A 20 11.51 -16.29 4.25
N HIS A 21 11.71 -17.54 4.69
CA HIS A 21 12.92 -18.30 4.38
C HIS A 21 13.15 -18.44 2.86
N HIS A 22 12.09 -18.74 2.10
CA HIS A 22 12.20 -18.88 0.65
C HIS A 22 12.47 -17.53 -0.03
N PHE A 23 11.87 -16.46 0.49
CA PHE A 23 12.07 -15.11 0.00
C PHE A 23 13.51 -14.65 0.19
N GLU A 24 14.08 -14.83 1.38
CA GLU A 24 15.49 -14.50 1.67
C GLU A 24 16.46 -15.30 0.79
N ALA A 25 16.18 -16.59 0.56
CA ALA A 25 16.96 -17.40 -0.36
C ALA A 25 16.87 -16.90 -1.81
N ALA A 26 15.69 -16.47 -2.26
CA ALA A 26 15.49 -15.90 -3.59
C ALA A 26 16.19 -14.54 -3.77
N VAL A 27 16.15 -13.68 -2.75
CA VAL A 27 16.89 -12.40 -2.69
C VAL A 27 18.39 -12.67 -2.77
N THR A 28 18.90 -13.57 -1.93
CA THR A 28 20.31 -13.97 -1.94
C THR A 28 20.74 -14.48 -3.32
N LYS A 29 19.88 -15.25 -3.99
CA LYS A 29 20.15 -15.75 -5.35
C LYS A 29 20.18 -14.64 -6.39
N ARG A 30 19.27 -13.66 -6.29
CA ARG A 30 19.25 -12.48 -7.17
C ARG A 30 20.51 -11.66 -6.99
N ASP A 31 20.89 -11.37 -5.75
CA ASP A 31 22.01 -10.49 -5.43
C ASP A 31 23.36 -11.13 -5.80
N ASN A 32 23.43 -12.47 -5.83
CA ASN A 32 24.61 -13.22 -6.28
C ASN A 32 24.59 -13.59 -7.79
N ALA A 33 23.59 -13.15 -8.56
CA ALA A 33 23.49 -13.47 -9.97
C ALA A 33 24.67 -12.86 -10.75
N LYS A 34 25.29 -13.65 -11.64
CA LYS A 34 26.46 -13.21 -12.42
C LYS A 34 26.07 -12.66 -13.80
N THR A 35 24.83 -12.89 -14.20
CA THR A 35 24.30 -12.49 -15.50
C THR A 35 22.93 -11.84 -15.33
N SER A 36 22.55 -10.97 -16.28
CA SER A 36 21.23 -10.35 -16.30
C SER A 36 20.11 -11.40 -16.37
N CYS A 37 20.31 -12.48 -17.13
CA CYS A 37 19.28 -13.52 -17.27
C CYS A 37 19.01 -14.26 -15.95
N GLU A 38 20.07 -14.59 -15.20
CA GLU A 38 19.95 -15.18 -13.86
C GLU A 38 19.30 -14.22 -12.88
N HIS A 39 19.71 -12.95 -12.94
CA HIS A 39 19.14 -11.88 -12.12
C HIS A 39 17.63 -11.75 -12.36
N ASP A 40 17.20 -11.66 -13.63
CA ASP A 40 15.78 -11.50 -13.98
C ASP A 40 14.95 -12.73 -13.57
N LYS A 41 15.52 -13.93 -13.69
CA LYS A 41 14.86 -15.15 -13.22
C LYS A 41 14.71 -15.16 -11.70
N ALA A 42 15.74 -14.74 -10.97
CA ALA A 42 15.67 -14.64 -9.51
C ALA A 42 14.74 -13.50 -9.07
N GLN A 43 14.73 -12.36 -9.75
CA GLN A 43 13.84 -11.24 -9.47
C GLN A 43 12.36 -11.63 -9.66
N ARG A 44 12.02 -12.43 -10.69
CA ARG A 44 10.66 -12.97 -10.83
C ARG A 44 10.24 -13.83 -9.63
N GLU A 45 11.16 -14.64 -9.10
CA GLU A 45 10.87 -15.46 -7.92
C GLU A 45 10.74 -14.62 -6.65
N VAL A 46 11.58 -13.59 -6.48
CA VAL A 46 11.45 -12.60 -5.41
C VAL A 46 10.08 -11.93 -5.49
N SER A 47 9.66 -11.45 -6.66
CA SER A 47 8.34 -10.83 -6.85
C SER A 47 7.20 -11.79 -6.51
N ARG A 48 7.26 -13.04 -6.97
CA ARG A 48 6.24 -14.06 -6.68
C ARG A 48 6.12 -14.35 -5.19
N LEU A 49 7.24 -14.48 -4.48
CA LEU A 49 7.25 -14.73 -3.04
C LEU A 49 6.80 -13.49 -2.26
N TYR A 50 7.19 -12.30 -2.71
CA TYR A 50 6.73 -11.04 -2.14
C TYR A 50 5.20 -10.92 -2.22
N GLU A 51 4.60 -11.22 -3.38
CA GLU A 51 3.15 -11.23 -3.59
C GLU A 51 2.46 -12.27 -2.68
N ALA A 52 3.05 -13.45 -2.51
CA ALA A 52 2.51 -14.47 -1.63
C ALA A 52 2.54 -14.04 -0.15
N MET A 53 3.60 -13.36 0.29
CA MET A 53 3.74 -12.81 1.64
C MET A 53 2.81 -11.62 1.91
N HIS A 54 2.52 -10.84 0.87
CA HIS A 54 1.71 -9.62 0.93
C HIS A 54 0.39 -9.80 0.18
N SER A 55 -0.26 -10.96 0.37
CA SER A 55 -1.58 -11.23 -0.19
C SER A 55 -2.57 -10.14 0.22
N LYS A 56 -3.49 -9.78 -0.68
CA LYS A 56 -4.58 -8.83 -0.41
C LYS A 56 -5.51 -9.24 0.74
N GLU A 57 -5.48 -10.51 1.15
CA GLU A 57 -6.20 -11.05 2.31
C GLU A 57 -5.43 -10.87 3.63
N ALA A 58 -4.23 -10.30 3.57
CA ALA A 58 -3.33 -10.19 4.71
C ALA A 58 -2.71 -8.80 4.85
N TYR A 59 -2.51 -8.09 3.74
CA TYR A 59 -1.77 -6.84 3.69
C TYR A 59 -2.24 -5.90 2.59
N PHE A 60 -2.25 -4.61 2.87
CA PHE A 60 -2.53 -3.56 1.91
C PHE A 60 -1.61 -2.35 2.15
N ARG A 61 -0.90 -1.91 1.10
CA ARG A 61 -0.05 -0.71 1.13
C ARG A 61 -0.58 0.43 0.27
N ASP A 62 -0.82 1.59 0.83
CA ASP A 62 -1.16 2.79 0.06
C ASP A 62 -0.03 3.82 0.12
N GLY A 63 0.60 4.10 -1.02
CA GLY A 63 1.74 5.02 -1.05
C GLY A 63 1.29 6.48 -0.98
N TYR A 64 1.97 7.32 -0.21
CA TYR A 64 1.71 8.77 -0.15
C TYR A 64 2.30 9.52 -1.36
N ASN A 65 1.91 9.11 -2.56
CA ASN A 65 2.33 9.70 -3.84
C ASN A 65 1.15 9.72 -4.83
N LYS A 66 1.38 10.06 -6.10
CA LYS A 66 0.33 10.09 -7.15
C LYS A 66 -0.56 8.84 -7.25
N TRP A 67 -0.07 7.69 -6.82
CA TRP A 67 -0.75 6.40 -6.80
C TRP A 67 -1.52 6.10 -5.50
N CYS A 68 -1.67 7.09 -4.60
CA CYS A 68 -2.45 6.99 -3.37
C CYS A 68 -3.94 6.75 -3.69
N LEU A 69 -4.46 5.58 -3.35
CA LEU A 69 -5.86 5.22 -3.58
C LEU A 69 -6.80 6.09 -2.75
N LEU A 70 -6.55 6.27 -1.45
CA LEU A 70 -7.45 7.09 -0.62
C LEU A 70 -7.57 8.51 -1.15
N ALA A 71 -6.44 9.08 -1.58
CA ALA A 71 -6.44 10.39 -2.21
C ALA A 71 -7.39 10.37 -3.43
N GLN A 72 -7.30 9.39 -4.33
CA GLN A 72 -8.21 9.27 -5.49
C GLN A 72 -9.68 9.03 -5.12
N LEU A 73 -9.97 8.69 -3.87
CA LEU A 73 -11.33 8.57 -3.34
C LEU A 73 -11.72 9.81 -2.52
N SER A 74 -10.98 10.91 -2.61
CA SER A 74 -11.16 12.12 -1.78
C SER A 74 -11.16 11.82 -0.28
N LEU A 75 -10.45 10.78 0.13
CA LEU A 75 -10.19 10.38 1.51
C LEU A 75 -8.73 10.67 1.87
N SER A 76 -8.46 10.66 3.15
CA SER A 76 -7.16 10.99 3.71
C SER A 76 -6.85 10.04 4.86
N TRP A 77 -5.64 9.47 4.85
CA TRP A 77 -5.20 8.56 5.91
C TRP A 77 -5.10 9.30 7.25
N TRP A 78 -4.64 10.55 7.26
CA TRP A 78 -4.44 11.33 8.48
C TRP A 78 -5.68 12.04 8.99
N ARG A 79 -6.53 12.56 8.10
CA ARG A 79 -7.76 13.28 8.46
C ARG A 79 -8.91 12.35 8.75
N ASP A 80 -9.07 11.29 7.96
CA ASP A 80 -10.30 10.49 7.98
C ASP A 80 -10.11 9.14 8.69
N VAL A 81 -8.92 8.53 8.62
CA VAL A 81 -8.65 7.19 9.20
C VAL A 81 -7.89 7.26 10.52
N ALA A 82 -6.79 8.01 10.62
CA ALA A 82 -5.97 8.10 11.83
C ALA A 82 -6.76 8.46 13.10
N PRO A 83 -7.75 9.39 13.07
CA PRO A 83 -8.53 9.73 14.26
C PRO A 83 -9.47 8.61 14.73
N ARG A 84 -9.63 7.55 13.93
CA ARG A 84 -10.45 6.37 14.23
C ARG A 84 -9.63 5.19 14.73
N LEU A 85 -8.30 5.30 14.77
CA LEU A 85 -7.44 4.25 15.28
C LEU A 85 -7.50 4.19 16.82
N GLU A 86 -7.34 2.98 17.34
CA GLU A 86 -7.07 2.75 18.76
C GLU A 86 -5.61 3.09 19.10
N GLU A 87 -5.27 3.11 20.39
CA GLU A 87 -3.92 3.43 20.87
C GLU A 87 -2.84 2.44 20.37
N ASP A 88 -3.23 1.24 19.94
CA ASP A 88 -2.35 0.22 19.37
C ASP A 88 -2.28 0.25 17.84
N ASP A 89 -2.71 1.36 17.25
CA ASP A 89 -2.81 1.60 15.80
C ASP A 89 -3.80 0.66 15.08
N SER A 90 -4.66 -0.06 15.81
CA SER A 90 -5.68 -0.91 15.20
C SER A 90 -6.93 -0.11 14.80
N LEU A 91 -7.55 -0.47 13.67
CA LEU A 91 -8.82 0.11 13.25
C LEU A 91 -9.99 -0.73 13.79
N PRO A 92 -10.87 -0.19 14.65
CA PRO A 92 -12.04 -0.91 15.15
C PRO A 92 -12.93 -1.45 14.02
N LEU A 93 -13.59 -2.59 14.25
CA LEU A 93 -14.40 -3.24 13.21
C LEU A 93 -15.56 -2.37 12.70
N ASP A 94 -16.13 -1.51 13.54
CA ASP A 94 -17.17 -0.58 13.10
C ASP A 94 -16.59 0.49 12.14
N ASP A 95 -15.36 0.95 12.39
CA ASP A 95 -14.64 1.86 11.49
C ASP A 95 -14.12 1.16 10.23
N VAL A 96 -13.80 -0.15 10.31
CA VAL A 96 -13.54 -0.97 9.11
C VAL A 96 -14.78 -1.04 8.21
N ARG A 97 -15.99 -1.21 8.79
CA ARG A 97 -17.24 -1.19 8.02
C ARG A 97 -17.49 0.18 7.38
N TRP A 98 -17.27 1.25 8.13
CA TRP A 98 -17.36 2.62 7.60
C TRP A 98 -16.39 2.81 6.43
N LEU A 99 -15.12 2.45 6.59
CA LEU A 99 -14.11 2.60 5.54
C LEU A 99 -14.44 1.77 4.30
N LEU A 100 -14.95 0.54 4.50
CA LEU A 100 -15.42 -0.30 3.41
C LEU A 100 -16.57 0.35 2.63
N ASP A 101 -17.52 0.97 3.31
CA ASP A 101 -18.63 1.69 2.68
C ASP A 101 -18.14 2.91 1.90
N GLU A 102 -17.27 3.73 2.49
CA GLU A 102 -16.66 4.88 1.82
C GLU A 102 -15.89 4.44 0.57
N VAL A 103 -15.06 3.40 0.67
CA VAL A 103 -14.30 2.90 -0.47
C VAL A 103 -15.25 2.41 -1.55
N ARG A 104 -16.29 1.62 -1.23
CA ARG A 104 -17.24 1.10 -2.22
C ARG A 104 -18.00 2.21 -2.94
N THR A 105 -18.57 3.16 -2.18
CA THR A 105 -19.49 4.17 -2.70
C THR A 105 -18.79 5.29 -3.45
N ARG A 106 -17.56 5.64 -3.07
CA ARG A 106 -16.84 6.74 -3.70
C ARG A 106 -16.30 6.38 -5.07
N ARG A 107 -16.40 7.35 -5.98
CA ARG A 107 -15.84 7.27 -7.33
C ARG A 107 -14.38 7.70 -7.31
N LEU A 108 -13.58 7.10 -8.19
CA LEU A 108 -12.23 7.59 -8.47
C LEU A 108 -12.33 8.99 -9.07
N THR A 109 -11.64 9.95 -8.46
CA THR A 109 -11.65 11.35 -8.88
C THR A 109 -10.69 11.62 -10.03
N CYS A 110 -9.67 10.78 -10.21
CA CYS A 110 -8.57 11.01 -11.15
C CYS A 110 -8.00 12.42 -10.98
N GLN A 111 -7.78 12.81 -9.73
CA GLN A 111 -7.41 14.17 -9.39
C GLN A 111 -5.98 14.49 -9.88
N PRO A 112 -5.78 15.59 -10.62
CA PRO A 112 -4.47 15.94 -11.18
C PRO A 112 -3.58 16.73 -10.20
N GLU A 113 -4.18 17.31 -9.16
CA GLU A 113 -3.48 18.10 -8.14
C GLU A 113 -3.19 17.28 -6.88
N PRO A 114 -2.04 17.50 -6.21
CA PRO A 114 -1.67 16.73 -5.04
C PRO A 114 -2.47 17.18 -3.81
N THR A 115 -2.78 16.24 -2.94
CA THR A 115 -3.31 16.53 -1.60
C THR A 115 -2.23 17.12 -0.70
N GLU A 116 -2.66 17.77 0.38
CA GLU A 116 -1.76 18.28 1.42
C GLU A 116 -0.85 17.17 1.98
N GLU A 117 -1.40 15.98 2.21
CA GLU A 117 -0.64 14.80 2.68
C GLU A 117 0.46 14.38 1.70
N GLN A 118 0.15 14.37 0.39
CA GLN A 118 1.13 14.03 -0.64
C GLN A 118 2.25 15.08 -0.67
N ASN A 119 1.92 16.37 -0.52
CA ASN A 119 2.92 17.44 -0.45
C ASN A 119 3.80 17.33 0.79
N MET A 120 3.21 17.11 1.97
CA MET A 120 3.95 16.88 3.21
C MET A 120 4.88 15.66 3.09
N ALA A 121 4.39 14.57 2.52
CA ALA A 121 5.19 13.36 2.33
C ALA A 121 6.37 13.62 1.38
N ALA A 122 6.15 14.36 0.28
CA ALA A 122 7.22 14.73 -0.64
C ALA A 122 8.29 15.62 0.03
N GLU A 123 7.87 16.58 0.84
CA GLU A 123 8.78 17.46 1.58
C GLU A 123 9.63 16.68 2.60
N VAL A 124 9.00 15.80 3.39
CA VAL A 124 9.71 14.97 4.37
C VAL A 124 10.70 14.03 3.67
N ILE A 125 10.31 13.40 2.56
CA ILE A 125 11.23 12.55 1.78
C ILE A 125 12.41 13.39 1.26
N ALA A 126 12.17 14.59 0.75
CA ALA A 126 13.22 15.47 0.25
C ALA A 126 14.22 15.87 1.35
N GLN A 127 13.72 16.17 2.55
CA GLN A 127 14.55 16.51 3.72
C GLN A 127 15.38 15.30 4.21
N VAL A 128 14.76 14.11 4.30
CA VAL A 128 15.41 12.88 4.80
C VAL A 128 16.41 12.31 3.80
N SER A 129 16.17 12.47 2.49
CA SER A 129 16.98 11.87 1.42
C SER A 129 18.28 12.64 1.11
N GLY A 130 18.51 13.79 1.76
CA GLY A 130 19.74 14.58 1.68
C GLY A 130 20.14 15.01 0.26
N GLN A 131 19.79 16.24 -0.15
CA GLN A 131 20.23 16.94 -1.38
C GLN A 131 20.12 16.21 -2.73
N ARG A 132 19.65 14.96 -2.79
CA ARG A 132 19.53 14.16 -4.03
C ARG A 132 18.20 14.28 -4.76
N GLN A 133 17.18 14.87 -4.12
CA GLN A 133 15.93 15.23 -4.78
C GLN A 133 15.82 16.74 -4.88
N THR A 134 15.66 17.24 -6.10
CA THR A 134 15.56 18.67 -6.42
C THR A 134 14.12 19.21 -6.29
N SER A 135 13.13 18.33 -6.14
CA SER A 135 11.72 18.71 -5.99
C SER A 135 11.22 18.39 -4.58
N THR A 136 10.67 19.39 -3.91
CA THR A 136 9.89 19.27 -2.67
C THR A 136 8.39 19.10 -2.95
N GLN A 137 7.99 19.15 -4.23
CA GLN A 137 6.59 19.01 -4.63
C GLN A 137 6.24 17.54 -4.86
N ALA A 138 5.02 17.16 -4.46
CA ALA A 138 4.48 15.85 -4.77
C ALA A 138 4.36 15.66 -6.28
N GLU A 139 4.81 14.51 -6.77
CA GLU A 139 4.48 14.11 -8.13
C GLU A 139 3.00 13.80 -8.21
N THR A 140 2.34 14.28 -9.27
CA THR A 140 0.98 13.91 -9.66
C THR A 140 0.92 13.40 -11.09
N LEU A 141 -0.15 12.68 -11.41
CA LEU A 141 -0.49 12.35 -12.80
C LEU A 141 -1.22 13.56 -13.40
N GLN A 142 -0.60 14.20 -14.40
CA GLN A 142 -1.26 15.31 -15.11
C GLN A 142 -2.41 14.85 -15.99
N THR A 143 -2.32 13.62 -16.50
CA THR A 143 -3.36 12.95 -17.28
C THR A 143 -3.42 11.49 -16.86
N TYR A 144 -4.63 10.93 -16.84
CA TYR A 144 -4.87 9.53 -16.53
C TYR A 144 -5.16 8.79 -17.83
N SER A 145 -4.34 7.79 -18.15
CA SER A 145 -4.60 6.83 -19.21
C SER A 145 -5.66 5.80 -18.77
N ALA A 146 -6.17 5.01 -19.71
CA ALA A 146 -7.05 3.89 -19.38
C ALA A 146 -6.36 2.88 -18.45
N GLU A 147 -5.07 2.62 -18.68
CA GLU A 147 -4.26 1.71 -17.86
C GLU A 147 -4.11 2.22 -16.42
N ASP A 148 -3.94 3.53 -16.23
CA ASP A 148 -3.87 4.13 -14.88
C ASP A 148 -5.19 3.95 -14.14
N VAL A 149 -6.32 4.17 -14.82
CA VAL A 149 -7.66 3.98 -14.25
C VAL A 149 -7.89 2.51 -13.91
N GLU A 150 -7.54 1.59 -14.81
CA GLU A 150 -7.63 0.15 -14.57
C GLU A 150 -6.79 -0.28 -13.37
N TRP A 151 -5.59 0.28 -13.21
CA TRP A 151 -4.75 0.05 -12.06
C TRP A 151 -5.43 0.49 -10.76
N PHE A 152 -6.03 1.69 -10.72
CA PHE A 152 -6.76 2.16 -9.54
C PHE A 152 -8.01 1.33 -9.24
N VAL A 153 -8.72 0.87 -10.28
CA VAL A 153 -9.88 -0.04 -10.11
C VAL A 153 -9.43 -1.36 -9.49
N ALA A 154 -8.34 -1.96 -9.98
CA ALA A 154 -7.77 -3.17 -9.40
C ALA A 154 -7.28 -2.95 -7.97
N ARG A 155 -6.65 -1.80 -7.69
CA ARG A 155 -6.20 -1.41 -6.34
C ARG A 155 -7.37 -1.25 -5.39
N LYS A 156 -8.44 -0.59 -5.82
CA LYS A 156 -9.69 -0.45 -5.07
C LYS A 156 -10.32 -1.80 -4.75
N ALA A 157 -10.39 -2.71 -5.72
CA ALA A 157 -10.89 -4.07 -5.51
C ALA A 157 -10.05 -4.85 -4.50
N ALA A 158 -8.72 -4.74 -4.56
CA ALA A 158 -7.83 -5.35 -3.57
C ALA A 158 -8.05 -4.79 -2.16
N PHE A 159 -8.28 -3.48 -2.02
CA PHE A 159 -8.56 -2.88 -0.72
C PHE A 159 -9.90 -3.34 -0.15
N ILE A 160 -10.92 -3.45 -0.99
CA ILE A 160 -12.23 -4.01 -0.62
C ILE A 160 -12.05 -5.43 -0.10
N THR A 161 -11.32 -6.30 -0.83
CA THR A 161 -11.04 -7.67 -0.37
C THR A 161 -10.36 -7.68 1.00
N PHE A 162 -9.37 -6.81 1.22
CA PHE A 162 -8.68 -6.70 2.51
C PHE A 162 -9.66 -6.37 3.66
N LEU A 163 -10.49 -5.33 3.47
CA LEU A 163 -11.44 -4.87 4.49
C LEU A 163 -12.55 -5.91 4.74
N GLU A 164 -13.04 -6.58 3.69
CA GLU A 164 -13.99 -7.71 3.82
C GLU A 164 -13.37 -8.85 4.63
N THR A 165 -12.12 -9.22 4.33
CA THR A 165 -11.40 -10.28 5.05
C THR A 165 -11.26 -9.94 6.53
N ALA A 166 -10.94 -8.67 6.86
CA ALA A 166 -10.87 -8.21 8.24
C ALA A 166 -12.19 -8.43 8.99
N LEU A 167 -13.31 -8.10 8.36
CA LEU A 167 -14.65 -8.27 8.92
C LEU A 167 -15.05 -9.75 9.04
N GLU A 168 -14.72 -10.57 8.06
CA GLU A 168 -14.99 -12.01 8.07
C GLU A 168 -14.23 -12.73 9.18
N LEU A 169 -12.98 -12.33 9.42
CA LEU A 169 -12.16 -12.85 10.52
C LEU A 169 -12.54 -12.27 11.88
N GLY A 170 -13.28 -11.16 11.92
CA GLY A 170 -13.50 -10.39 13.14
C GLY A 170 -12.20 -9.80 13.71
N GLU A 171 -11.23 -9.52 12.83
CA GLU A 171 -9.89 -9.04 13.18
C GLU A 171 -9.76 -7.56 12.85
N LYS A 172 -9.30 -6.76 13.83
CA LYS A 172 -8.96 -5.36 13.60
C LYS A 172 -7.64 -5.28 12.81
N PRO A 173 -7.60 -4.66 11.63
CA PRO A 173 -6.33 -4.45 10.94
C PRO A 173 -5.49 -3.45 11.72
N VAL A 174 -4.18 -3.69 11.77
CA VAL A 174 -3.20 -2.74 12.32
C VAL A 174 -2.76 -1.81 11.19
N CYS A 175 -2.74 -0.50 11.46
CA CYS A 175 -2.46 0.55 10.50
C CYS A 175 -1.17 1.29 10.86
N SER A 176 -0.09 1.08 10.11
CA SER A 176 1.12 1.89 10.21
C SER A 176 1.02 3.06 9.24
N LEU A 177 0.67 4.25 9.74
CA LEU A 177 0.50 5.48 8.94
C LEU A 177 1.78 6.32 8.85
#